data_AF-A0A7J7JAR4-F1
#
_entry.id   AF-A0A7J7JAR4-F1
#
_cell.length_a   1.000
_cell.length_b   1.000
_cell.length_c   1.000
_cell.angle_alpha   90.00
_cell.angle_beta   90.00
_cell.angle_gamma   90.00
#
_symmetry.space_group_name_H-M   'P 1'
#
loop_
_entity.id
_entity.type
_entity.pdbx_description
1 polymer ?
#
loop_
_entity_poly.entity_id
_entity_poly.type
_entity_poly.pdbx_seq_one_letter_code
_entity_poly.pdbx_strand_id
1 'polypeptide(L)'
;MLSNFICRESRRKKKDLLEERMDRCSSPIHCSGHEPEDWVHCVLCRTRIQAARSLRRAQTRSVSWPVKPTDQSQPIRDLSSCSINDAISTMVQYLNTSTRHCKKYYNGQPEWRKNGYDKTHCGRFHQSDSPSKPSRNPLTDAAVEGMCISVDPGTYSITAGEWGGVHTQTHIVKLSGGQSANLDFFF
;
A
#
# COMPACT_ATOMS: atom_id res chain seq x y z
N MET A 1 49.18 22.04 24.75
CA MET A 1 47.69 22.09 24.77
C MET A 1 47.07 22.99 23.69
N LEU A 2 47.82 23.75 22.89
CA LEU A 2 47.24 24.70 21.90
C LEU A 2 46.92 24.10 20.52
N SER A 3 47.42 22.91 20.18
CA SER A 3 47.24 22.32 18.84
C SER A 3 45.83 21.76 18.57
N ASN A 4 45.05 21.46 19.62
CA ASN A 4 43.70 20.89 19.48
C ASN A 4 42.60 21.95 19.33
N PHE A 5 42.88 23.21 19.69
CA PHE A 5 41.92 24.31 19.58
C PHE A 5 41.79 24.80 18.13
N ILE A 6 42.93 24.93 17.43
CA ILE A 6 42.98 25.39 16.03
C ILE A 6 42.24 24.42 15.08
N CYS A 7 42.30 23.11 15.36
CA CYS A 7 41.58 22.10 14.56
C CYS A 7 40.06 22.16 14.77
N ARG A 8 39.58 22.54 15.96
CA ARG A 8 38.14 22.67 16.26
C ARG A 8 37.55 23.97 15.71
N GLU A 9 38.27 25.09 15.82
CA GLU A 9 37.87 26.39 15.26
C GLU A 9 37.75 26.30 13.72
N SER A 10 38.74 25.68 13.07
CA SER A 10 38.77 25.54 11.62
C SER A 10 37.67 24.60 11.09
N ARG A 11 37.26 23.59 11.88
CA ARG A 11 36.10 22.73 11.55
C ARG A 11 34.75 23.44 11.75
N ARG A 12 34.62 24.36 12.71
CA ARG A 12 33.41 25.19 12.87
C ARG A 12 33.26 26.16 11.70
N LYS A 13 34.30 26.93 11.38
CA LYS A 13 34.27 27.86 10.22
C LYS A 13 33.99 27.14 8.88
N LYS A 14 34.48 25.92 8.70
CA LYS A 14 34.15 25.10 7.51
C LYS A 14 32.70 24.59 7.50
N LYS A 15 32.10 24.33 8.68
CA LYS A 15 30.68 24.00 8.79
C LYS A 15 29.80 25.19 8.47
N ASP A 16 30.14 26.37 9.01
CA ASP A 16 29.35 27.57 8.82
C ASP A 16 29.35 28.01 7.34
N LEU A 17 30.49 27.93 6.64
CA LEU A 17 30.57 28.21 5.19
C LEU A 17 29.88 27.16 4.30
N LEU A 18 29.77 25.90 4.75
CA LEU A 18 29.01 24.85 4.05
C LEU A 18 27.50 25.00 4.28
N GLU A 19 27.10 25.45 5.47
CA GLU A 19 25.71 25.72 5.84
C GLU A 19 25.20 26.97 5.10
N GLU A 20 26.02 28.01 4.97
CA GLU A 20 25.69 29.25 4.21
C GLU A 20 25.57 29.02 2.69
N ARG A 21 26.26 28.01 2.13
CA ARG A 21 26.08 27.59 0.73
C ARG A 21 24.89 26.64 0.53
N MET A 22 24.36 26.05 1.61
CA MET A 22 23.24 25.10 1.59
C MET A 22 21.86 25.78 1.57
N ASP A 23 21.76 27.07 1.87
CA ASP A 23 20.48 27.79 1.98
C ASP A 23 19.92 28.35 0.66
N ARG A 24 20.66 28.21 -0.45
CA ARG A 24 20.20 28.63 -1.79
C ARG A 24 19.10 27.75 -2.41
N CYS A 25 18.69 26.66 -1.75
CA CYS A 25 17.61 25.78 -2.22
C CYS A 25 16.51 25.64 -1.17
N SER A 26 16.08 26.75 -0.59
CA SER A 26 15.04 26.79 0.45
C SER A 26 13.61 26.66 -0.11
N SER A 27 13.40 26.88 -1.41
CA SER A 27 12.07 26.85 -2.04
C SER A 27 11.67 25.43 -2.50
N PRO A 28 10.47 24.92 -2.14
CA PRO A 28 10.02 23.58 -2.52
C PRO A 28 9.79 23.40 -4.04
N ILE A 29 9.70 24.50 -4.78
CA ILE A 29 9.15 24.53 -6.14
C ILE A 29 10.23 24.90 -7.19
N HIS A 30 11.28 25.63 -6.80
CA HIS A 30 12.35 26.05 -7.72
C HIS A 30 13.73 25.94 -7.06
N CYS A 31 14.61 25.14 -7.65
CA CYS A 31 16.04 25.12 -7.33
C CYS A 31 16.76 26.04 -8.31
N SER A 32 17.03 27.27 -7.90
CA SER A 32 17.62 28.33 -8.75
C SER A 32 19.11 28.14 -9.07
N GLY A 33 19.66 26.95 -8.85
CA GLY A 33 21.11 26.71 -8.80
C GLY A 33 21.68 25.76 -9.86
N HIS A 34 20.84 25.20 -10.73
CA HIS A 34 21.24 24.24 -11.76
C HIS A 34 20.53 24.55 -13.08
N GLU A 35 21.23 24.42 -14.20
CA GLU A 35 20.67 24.61 -15.55
C GLU A 35 19.54 23.59 -15.83
N PRO A 36 18.57 23.91 -16.71
CA PRO A 36 17.37 23.09 -16.95
C PRO A 36 17.65 21.64 -17.39
N GLU A 37 18.79 21.41 -18.04
CA GLU A 37 19.19 20.09 -18.57
C GLU A 37 19.78 19.16 -17.50
N ASP A 38 20.08 19.68 -16.31
CA ASP A 38 20.83 18.98 -15.27
C ASP A 38 19.91 18.38 -14.18
N TRP A 39 18.87 17.67 -14.66
CA TRP A 39 17.80 17.10 -13.82
C TRP A 39 18.33 16.18 -12.71
N VAL A 40 19.44 15.47 -12.97
CA VAL A 40 20.10 14.59 -12.00
C VAL A 40 20.58 15.38 -10.79
N HIS A 41 21.17 16.56 -10.99
CA HIS A 41 21.62 17.43 -9.90
C HIS A 41 20.43 17.97 -9.09
N CYS A 42 19.30 18.25 -9.73
CA CYS A 42 18.06 18.64 -9.04
C CYS A 42 17.50 17.50 -8.17
N VAL A 43 17.50 16.26 -8.67
CA VAL A 43 17.06 15.07 -7.91
C VAL A 43 17.99 14.81 -6.73
N LEU A 44 19.30 14.87 -6.93
CA LEU A 44 20.28 14.70 -5.85
C LEU A 44 20.18 15.81 -4.79
N CYS A 45 19.89 17.05 -5.20
CA CYS A 45 19.70 18.16 -4.27
C CYS A 45 18.44 17.96 -3.41
N ARG A 46 17.30 17.61 -4.03
CA ARG A 46 16.03 17.36 -3.33
C ARG A 46 16.12 16.17 -2.36
N THR A 47 16.72 15.07 -2.79
CA THR A 47 16.91 13.88 -1.94
C THR A 47 17.81 14.19 -0.74
N ARG A 48 18.91 14.93 -0.94
CA ARG A 48 19.78 15.40 0.15
C ARG A 48 19.04 16.27 1.16
N ILE A 49 18.23 17.24 0.70
CA ILE A 49 17.44 18.12 1.58
C ILE A 49 16.40 17.30 2.36
N GLN A 50 15.71 16.38 1.68
CA GLN A 50 14.71 15.53 2.30
C GLN A 50 15.33 14.61 3.36
N ALA A 51 16.48 14.01 3.07
CA ALA A 51 17.23 13.19 4.01
C ALA A 51 17.66 13.99 5.26
N ALA A 52 18.17 15.21 5.07
CA ALA A 52 18.55 16.09 6.17
C ALA A 52 17.35 16.49 7.06
N ARG A 53 16.20 16.78 6.45
CA ARG A 53 14.95 17.09 7.17
C ARG A 53 14.45 15.87 7.96
N SER A 54 14.46 14.68 7.36
CA SER A 54 14.10 13.43 8.02
C SER A 54 15.02 13.12 9.20
N LEU A 55 16.33 13.33 9.04
CA LEU A 55 17.31 13.14 10.11
C LEU A 55 17.08 14.11 11.27
N ARG A 56 16.89 15.41 10.99
CA ARG A 56 16.57 16.42 12.01
C ARG A 56 15.30 16.05 12.77
N ARG A 57 14.24 15.63 12.07
CA ARG A 57 12.99 15.16 12.69
C ARG A 57 13.22 13.93 13.57
N ALA A 58 14.02 12.97 13.12
CA ALA A 58 14.36 11.78 13.89
C ALA A 58 15.15 12.15 15.16
N GLN A 59 16.12 13.06 15.06
CA GLN A 59 16.92 13.54 16.19
C GLN A 59 16.08 14.28 17.23
N THR A 60 15.06 15.04 16.81
CA THR A 60 14.13 15.71 17.75
C THR A 60 13.13 14.76 18.40
N ARG A 61 12.96 13.55 17.86
CA ARG A 61 12.09 12.52 18.44
C ARG A 61 12.92 11.70 19.43
N SER A 62 13.18 12.26 20.61
CA SER A 62 13.56 11.42 21.74
C SER A 62 12.33 10.61 22.15
N VAL A 63 12.30 9.34 21.73
CA VAL A 63 11.28 8.41 22.22
C VAL A 63 11.72 7.98 23.62
N SER A 64 11.18 8.64 24.64
CA SER A 64 11.23 8.12 26.00
C SER A 64 10.27 6.93 26.05
N TRP A 65 10.80 5.74 25.83
CA TRP A 65 10.04 4.54 26.10
C TRP A 65 9.67 4.56 27.59
N PRO A 66 8.38 4.48 27.95
CA PRO A 66 8.03 4.34 29.36
C PRO A 66 8.72 3.08 29.86
N VAL A 67 9.61 3.25 30.84
CA VAL A 67 10.17 2.12 31.58
C VAL A 67 8.96 1.45 32.20
N LYS A 68 8.65 0.23 31.75
CA LYS A 68 7.52 -0.52 32.26
C LYS A 68 7.69 -0.60 33.77
N PRO A 69 6.71 -0.20 34.59
CA PRO A 69 6.74 -0.56 35.99
C PRO A 69 6.84 -2.08 36.05
N THR A 70 7.96 -2.58 36.57
CA THR A 70 8.04 -3.95 37.06
C THR A 70 6.87 -4.12 38.01
N ASP A 71 6.14 -5.21 37.83
CA ASP A 71 5.02 -5.64 38.67
C ASP A 71 3.62 -5.14 38.26
N GLN A 72 3.21 -5.57 37.07
CA GLN A 72 1.97 -6.32 36.86
C GLN A 72 1.97 -6.79 35.40
N SER A 73 2.58 -7.95 35.19
CA SER A 73 2.37 -8.74 33.98
C SER A 73 0.89 -9.14 33.94
N GLN A 74 0.02 -8.25 33.47
CA GLN A 74 -1.09 -8.71 32.65
C GLN A 74 -0.42 -9.52 31.55
N PRO A 75 -0.62 -10.85 31.48
CA PRO A 75 -0.03 -11.61 30.40
C PRO A 75 -0.51 -10.92 29.13
N ILE A 76 0.45 -10.50 28.30
CA ILE A 76 0.19 -10.38 26.87
C ILE A 76 -0.52 -11.70 26.59
N ARG A 77 -1.83 -11.65 26.34
CA ARG A 77 -2.58 -12.85 26.03
C ARG A 77 -1.77 -13.52 24.95
N ASP A 78 -1.26 -14.68 25.32
CA ASP A 78 -0.56 -15.59 24.45
C ASP A 78 -1.22 -15.48 23.07
N LEU A 79 -0.46 -15.05 22.05
CA LEU A 79 -0.88 -15.11 20.65
C LEU A 79 -1.16 -16.56 20.20
N SER A 80 -1.05 -17.52 21.12
CA SER A 80 -1.30 -18.94 21.04
C SER A 80 -2.74 -19.37 20.73
N SER A 81 -3.62 -18.47 20.28
CA SER A 81 -4.90 -18.90 19.69
C SER A 81 -5.52 -17.94 18.67
N CYS A 82 -4.80 -16.97 18.13
CA CYS A 82 -5.32 -16.24 16.97
C CYS A 82 -5.02 -17.09 15.74
N SER A 83 -5.98 -17.92 15.33
CA SER A 83 -5.87 -18.64 14.07
C SER A 83 -5.64 -17.62 12.96
N ILE A 84 -5.00 -18.04 11.86
CA ILE A 84 -4.83 -17.17 10.69
C ILE A 84 -6.17 -16.54 10.25
N ASN A 85 -7.27 -17.27 10.40
CA ASN A 85 -8.61 -16.81 10.10
C ASN A 85 -9.08 -15.69 11.05
N ASP A 86 -8.72 -15.74 12.33
CA ASP A 86 -9.03 -14.68 13.29
C ASP A 86 -8.25 -13.40 12.99
N ALA A 87 -6.98 -13.54 12.59
CA ALA A 87 -6.15 -12.41 12.19
C ALA A 87 -6.70 -11.74 10.92
N ILE A 88 -7.05 -12.55 9.90
CA ILE A 88 -7.69 -12.06 8.67
C ILE A 88 -9.04 -11.41 8.99
N SER A 89 -9.87 -12.03 9.83
CA SER A 89 -11.16 -11.47 10.24
C SER A 89 -11.00 -10.12 10.93
N THR A 90 -10.00 -10.01 11.81
CA THR A 90 -9.68 -8.75 12.50
C THR A 90 -9.23 -7.67 11.51
N MET A 91 -8.39 -8.03 10.53
CA MET A 91 -7.98 -7.10 9.48
C MET A 91 -9.18 -6.64 8.64
N VAL A 92 -10.04 -7.58 8.21
CA VAL A 92 -11.26 -7.25 7.46
C VAL A 92 -12.19 -6.35 8.26
N GLN A 93 -12.37 -6.60 9.56
CA GLN A 93 -13.14 -5.72 10.44
C GLN A 93 -12.52 -4.30 10.51
N TYR A 94 -11.20 -4.20 10.61
CA TYR A 94 -10.50 -2.92 10.60
C TYR A 94 -10.64 -2.17 9.27
N LEU A 95 -10.56 -2.88 8.15
CA LEU A 95 -10.78 -2.32 6.81
C LEU A 95 -12.23 -1.84 6.63
N ASN A 96 -13.21 -2.60 7.11
CA ASN A 96 -14.62 -2.22 7.05
C ASN A 96 -14.91 -0.98 7.91
N THR A 97 -14.37 -0.93 9.12
CA THR A 97 -14.55 0.21 10.03
C THR A 97 -13.86 1.48 9.51
N SER A 98 -12.63 1.37 9.00
CA SER A 98 -11.92 2.50 8.39
C SER A 98 -12.61 3.02 7.13
N THR A 99 -13.13 2.13 6.27
CA THR A 99 -13.94 2.48 5.10
C THR A 99 -15.20 3.23 5.52
N ARG A 100 -15.94 2.72 6.51
CA ARG A 100 -17.13 3.41 7.05
C ARG A 100 -16.81 4.79 7.61
N HIS A 101 -15.69 4.94 8.33
CA HIS A 101 -15.24 6.22 8.86
C HIS A 101 -14.88 7.21 7.75
N CYS A 102 -14.28 6.76 6.65
CA CYS A 102 -14.02 7.60 5.49
C CYS A 102 -15.32 8.19 4.91
N LYS A 103 -16.32 7.34 4.66
CA LYS A 103 -17.65 7.79 4.18
C LYS A 103 -18.30 8.76 5.15
N LYS A 104 -18.27 8.45 6.46
CA LYS A 104 -18.84 9.31 7.50
C LYS A 104 -18.14 10.67 7.56
N TYR A 105 -16.81 10.68 7.47
CA TYR A 105 -16.03 11.91 7.45
C TYR A 105 -16.40 12.78 6.26
N TYR A 106 -16.42 12.22 5.05
CA TYR A 106 -16.79 12.94 3.84
C TYR A 106 -18.21 13.52 3.91
N ASN A 107 -19.19 12.74 4.37
CA ASN A 107 -20.57 13.18 4.51
C ASN A 107 -20.75 14.26 5.59
N GLY A 108 -19.91 14.24 6.62
CA GLY A 108 -19.93 15.24 7.70
C GLY A 108 -19.21 16.55 7.37
N GLN A 109 -18.48 16.64 6.26
CA GLN A 109 -17.84 17.88 5.83
C GLN A 109 -18.85 18.83 5.15
N PRO A 110 -18.73 20.15 5.36
CA PRO A 110 -19.49 21.12 4.58
C PRO A 110 -19.00 21.16 3.12
N GLU A 111 -19.86 21.57 2.18
CA GLU A 111 -19.60 21.52 0.72
C GLU A 111 -18.29 22.20 0.30
N TRP A 112 -17.92 23.32 0.93
CA TRP A 112 -16.68 24.04 0.62
C TRP A 112 -15.38 23.31 1.04
N ARG A 113 -15.47 22.30 1.92
CA ARG A 113 -14.33 21.43 2.28
C ARG A 113 -14.27 20.14 1.47
N LYS A 114 -15.32 19.80 0.73
CA LYS A 114 -15.33 18.61 -0.13
C LYS A 114 -14.47 18.89 -1.35
N ASN A 115 -13.34 18.22 -1.45
CA ASN A 115 -12.47 18.34 -2.61
C ASN A 115 -12.92 17.36 -3.72
N GLY A 116 -12.51 17.61 -4.98
CA GLY A 116 -12.86 16.74 -6.11
C GLY A 116 -12.27 15.32 -6.02
N TYR A 117 -11.12 15.16 -5.38
CA TYR A 117 -10.52 13.87 -5.07
C TYR A 117 -11.35 13.07 -4.07
N ASP A 118 -11.86 13.69 -3.00
CA ASP A 118 -12.70 13.03 -2.00
C ASP A 118 -14.03 12.61 -2.63
N LYS A 119 -14.61 13.46 -3.50
CA LYS A 119 -15.81 13.11 -4.27
C LYS A 119 -15.56 11.90 -5.20
N THR A 120 -14.41 11.85 -5.85
CA THR A 120 -14.01 10.73 -6.72
C THR A 120 -13.75 9.46 -5.90
N HIS A 121 -13.07 9.58 -4.76
CA HIS A 121 -12.82 8.49 -3.82
C HIS A 121 -14.13 7.91 -3.27
N CYS A 122 -15.01 8.76 -2.75
CA CYS A 122 -16.32 8.34 -2.24
C CYS A 122 -17.21 7.77 -3.33
N GLY A 123 -17.15 8.30 -4.55
CA GLY A 123 -17.82 7.73 -5.71
C GLY A 123 -17.36 6.30 -6.02
N ARG A 124 -16.04 6.07 -6.06
CA ARG A 124 -15.47 4.76 -6.45
C ARG A 124 -15.60 3.68 -5.38
N PHE A 125 -15.41 4.03 -4.11
CA PHE A 125 -15.24 3.04 -3.04
C PHE A 125 -16.42 2.97 -2.08
N HIS A 126 -17.36 3.94 -2.12
CA HIS A 126 -18.42 4.07 -1.11
C HIS A 126 -19.83 4.31 -1.68
N GLN A 127 -20.02 4.30 -3.00
CA GLN A 127 -21.36 4.35 -3.60
C GLN A 127 -22.20 3.18 -3.06
N SER A 128 -23.33 3.50 -2.41
CA SER A 128 -24.26 2.50 -1.88
C SER A 128 -25.28 2.03 -2.90
N ASP A 129 -25.25 2.59 -4.10
CA ASP A 129 -26.11 2.13 -5.17
C ASP A 129 -25.29 1.17 -6.00
N SER A 130 -25.84 -0.04 -6.13
CA SER A 130 -25.51 -1.11 -7.08
C SER A 130 -24.45 -0.69 -8.09
N PRO A 131 -23.37 -1.49 -8.29
CA PRO A 131 -22.32 -1.13 -9.23
C PRO A 131 -22.97 -0.63 -10.51
N SER A 132 -22.83 0.68 -10.76
CA SER A 132 -23.08 1.21 -12.08
C SER A 132 -22.20 0.34 -12.96
N LYS A 133 -22.87 -0.50 -13.76
CA LYS A 133 -22.27 -1.59 -14.49
C LYS A 133 -20.98 -1.05 -15.11
N PRO A 134 -19.83 -1.74 -15.03
CA PRO A 134 -18.71 -1.38 -15.87
C PRO A 134 -19.27 -1.24 -17.29
N SER A 135 -19.11 -0.06 -17.91
CA SER A 135 -19.77 0.25 -19.20
C SER A 135 -19.19 -0.54 -20.38
N ARG A 136 -18.43 -1.60 -20.09
CA ARG A 136 -18.16 -2.76 -20.93
C ARG A 136 -17.51 -3.82 -20.04
N ASN A 137 -18.06 -5.03 -20.12
CA ASN A 137 -17.43 -6.20 -19.54
C ASN A 137 -16.35 -6.69 -20.55
N PRO A 138 -15.08 -6.89 -20.15
CA PRO A 138 -14.09 -7.52 -21.03
C PRO A 138 -14.38 -9.00 -21.33
N LEU A 139 -15.43 -9.59 -20.73
CA LEU A 139 -15.92 -10.95 -20.97
C LEU A 139 -17.26 -11.02 -21.72
N THR A 140 -17.87 -9.91 -22.15
CA THR A 140 -19.23 -9.96 -22.74
C THR A 140 -19.36 -10.55 -24.15
N ASP A 141 -18.28 -10.98 -24.79
CA ASP A 141 -18.43 -11.76 -26.05
C ASP A 141 -18.36 -13.28 -25.82
N ALA A 142 -18.33 -13.75 -24.57
CA ALA A 142 -18.60 -15.15 -24.27
C ALA A 142 -19.35 -15.27 -22.93
N ALA A 143 -20.67 -15.33 -23.05
CA ALA A 143 -21.59 -15.60 -21.97
C ALA A 143 -21.22 -16.88 -21.19
N VAL A 144 -21.58 -16.85 -19.90
CA VAL A 144 -21.49 -17.91 -18.87
C VAL A 144 -20.22 -17.84 -18.02
N GLU A 145 -20.43 -17.72 -16.71
CA GLU A 145 -19.45 -17.71 -15.63
C GLU A 145 -18.66 -19.03 -15.59
N GLY A 146 -17.80 -19.26 -16.57
CA GLY A 146 -16.94 -20.43 -16.68
C GLY A 146 -15.50 -20.15 -16.26
N MET A 147 -14.84 -21.14 -15.66
CA MET A 147 -13.41 -21.14 -15.41
C MET A 147 -12.67 -21.67 -16.65
N CYS A 148 -11.67 -20.93 -17.15
CA CYS A 148 -10.77 -21.40 -18.21
C CYS A 148 -9.40 -21.75 -17.62
N ILE A 149 -8.87 -22.92 -18.00
CA ILE A 149 -7.57 -23.42 -17.55
C ILE A 149 -6.74 -23.80 -18.78
N SER A 150 -5.54 -23.24 -18.90
CA SER A 150 -4.57 -23.63 -19.93
C SER A 150 -3.65 -24.72 -19.36
N VAL A 151 -3.51 -25.81 -20.11
CA VAL A 151 -2.68 -26.96 -19.74
C VAL A 151 -1.88 -27.43 -20.95
N ASP A 152 -0.77 -28.12 -20.69
CA ASP A 152 0.00 -28.76 -21.75
C ASP A 152 -0.81 -29.92 -22.41
N PRO A 153 -0.42 -30.43 -23.58
CA PRO A 153 -1.08 -31.57 -24.18
C PRO A 153 -0.96 -32.82 -23.29
N GLY A 154 -2.07 -33.48 -23.00
CA GLY A 154 -2.10 -34.59 -22.04
C GLY A 154 -3.51 -35.11 -21.77
N THR A 155 -3.60 -36.10 -20.88
CA THR A 155 -4.87 -36.62 -20.37
C THR A 155 -5.07 -36.10 -18.95
N TYR A 156 -6.20 -35.43 -18.72
CA TYR A 156 -6.52 -34.77 -17.46
C TYR A 156 -7.82 -35.31 -16.88
N SER A 157 -7.86 -35.48 -15.55
CA SER A 157 -9.07 -35.73 -14.79
C SER A 157 -9.50 -34.44 -14.11
N ILE A 158 -10.69 -33.95 -14.44
CA ILE A 158 -11.23 -32.70 -13.92
C ILE A 158 -12.43 -33.07 -13.05
N THR A 159 -12.32 -32.79 -11.76
CA THR A 159 -13.39 -33.04 -10.78
C THR A 159 -13.92 -31.72 -10.26
N ALA A 160 -15.24 -31.55 -10.30
CA ALA A 160 -15.92 -30.43 -9.68
C ALA A 160 -16.89 -30.95 -8.60
N GLY A 161 -17.07 -30.17 -7.54
CA GLY A 161 -17.88 -30.51 -6.37
C GLY A 161 -18.50 -29.27 -5.76
N GLU A 162 -19.71 -29.39 -5.22
CA GLU A 162 -20.33 -28.34 -4.43
C GLU A 162 -19.64 -28.22 -3.07
N TRP A 163 -19.34 -26.98 -2.64
CA TRP A 163 -18.70 -26.75 -1.35
C TRP A 163 -19.60 -27.21 -0.19
N GLY A 164 -19.18 -28.26 0.53
CA GLY A 164 -19.95 -28.84 1.64
C GLY A 164 -21.05 -29.83 1.20
N GLY A 165 -21.19 -30.08 -0.09
CA GLY A 165 -22.09 -31.08 -0.64
C GLY A 165 -21.45 -32.48 -0.74
N VAL A 166 -22.28 -33.50 -0.95
CA VAL A 166 -21.84 -34.89 -1.20
C VAL A 166 -21.65 -35.16 -2.70
N HIS A 167 -22.17 -34.30 -3.57
CA HIS A 167 -22.14 -34.50 -5.02
C HIS A 167 -20.83 -34.01 -5.64
N THR A 168 -20.13 -34.91 -6.33
CA THR A 168 -18.95 -34.59 -7.14
C THR A 168 -19.08 -35.24 -8.52
N GLN A 169 -18.67 -34.52 -9.55
CA GLN A 169 -18.68 -34.99 -10.93
C GLN A 169 -17.26 -34.91 -11.50
N THR A 170 -16.80 -36.01 -12.10
CA THR A 170 -15.45 -36.11 -12.67
C THR A 170 -15.51 -36.41 -14.16
N HIS A 171 -14.82 -35.60 -14.97
CA HIS A 171 -14.65 -35.80 -16.41
C HIS A 171 -13.19 -36.08 -16.73
N ILE A 172 -12.93 -37.04 -17.62
CA ILE A 172 -11.59 -37.32 -18.13
C ILE A 172 -11.51 -36.79 -19.55
N VAL A 173 -10.57 -35.88 -19.80
CA VAL A 173 -10.41 -35.22 -21.09
C VAL A 173 -8.99 -35.44 -21.60
N LYS A 174 -8.88 -35.88 -22.84
CA LYS A 174 -7.61 -35.91 -23.58
C LYS A 174 -7.51 -34.66 -24.45
N LEU A 175 -6.48 -33.85 -24.21
CA LEU A 175 -6.22 -32.61 -24.94
C LEU A 175 -4.98 -32.76 -25.82
N SER A 176 -5.13 -32.43 -27.09
CA SER A 176 -4.03 -32.27 -28.04
C SER A 176 -3.64 -30.79 -28.15
N GLY A 177 -2.44 -30.49 -28.68
CA GLY A 177 -1.97 -29.10 -28.82
C GLY A 177 -2.95 -28.23 -29.62
N GLY A 178 -3.36 -27.10 -29.05
CA GLY A 178 -4.32 -26.16 -29.67
C GLY A 178 -5.79 -26.56 -29.55
N GLN A 179 -6.11 -27.66 -28.86
CA GLN A 179 -7.49 -28.09 -28.62
C GLN A 179 -8.05 -27.47 -27.33
N SER A 180 -9.32 -27.05 -27.38
CA SER A 180 -10.09 -26.64 -26.21
C SER A 180 -11.25 -27.60 -25.95
N ALA A 181 -11.53 -27.89 -24.68
CA ALA A 181 -12.71 -28.65 -24.27
C ALA A 181 -13.59 -27.79 -23.36
N ASN A 182 -14.88 -27.76 -23.64
CA ASN A 182 -15.88 -27.15 -22.76
C ASN A 182 -16.51 -28.27 -21.92
N LEU A 183 -16.57 -28.07 -20.60
CA LEU A 183 -17.12 -29.03 -19.67
C LEU A 183 -18.23 -28.36 -18.86
N ASP A 184 -19.40 -28.98 -18.89
CA ASP A 184 -20.53 -28.63 -18.04
C ASP A 184 -20.61 -29.60 -16.87
N PHE A 185 -20.77 -29.05 -15.66
CA PHE A 185 -20.97 -29.80 -14.43
C PHE A 185 -22.39 -29.55 -13.91
N PHE A 186 -23.09 -30.62 -13.58
CA PHE A 186 -24.45 -30.59 -13.04
C PHE A 186 -24.40 -31.12 -11.61
N PHE A 187 -24.93 -30.35 -10.66
CA PHE A 187 -25.00 -30.68 -9.24
C PHE A 187 -26.46 -30.74 -8.78
#